data_AF-A0A022QI74-F1
#
_entry.id   AF-A0A022QI74-F1
#
_cell.length_a   1.000
_cell.length_b   1.000
_cell.length_c   1.000
_cell.angle_alpha   90.00
_cell.angle_beta   90.00
_cell.angle_gamma   90.00
#
_symmetry.space_group_name_H-M   'P 1'
#
loop_
_entity.id
_entity.type
_entity.pdbx_description
1 polymer ?
#
loop_
_entity_poly.entity_id
_entity_poly.type
_entity_poly.pdbx_seq_one_letter_code
_entity_poly.pdbx_strand_id
1 'polypeptide(L)'
;SHQQMKSILVLQLVSNKSVHSFRSIRKDETALFVERIREYSSSSSETKPAVINLSMMFVELTNNGICRSSFGVRCSESEKRKKFMVLLKDLSELTGTVRVGEFLPWLGWIDSVNGFDKRVDRVAKEMDDLLED
;
A
#
# COMPACT_ATOMS: atom_id res chain seq x y z
N SER A 1 15.51 20.28 -7.52
CA SER A 1 15.10 19.06 -6.79
C SER A 1 13.83 18.44 -7.36
N HIS A 2 12.68 19.12 -7.34
CA HIS A 2 11.38 18.54 -7.74
C HIS A 2 11.30 18.05 -9.20
N GLN A 3 11.81 18.82 -10.17
CA GLN A 3 11.79 18.45 -11.60
C GLN A 3 12.63 17.20 -11.90
N GLN A 4 13.78 17.07 -11.22
CA GLN A 4 14.69 15.93 -11.37
C GLN A 4 14.07 14.65 -10.80
N MET A 5 13.48 14.74 -9.60
CA MET A 5 12.76 13.62 -8.99
C MET A 5 11.60 13.14 -9.87
N LYS A 6 10.81 14.08 -10.42
CA LYS A 6 9.75 13.75 -11.40
C LYS A 6 10.31 13.06 -12.63
N SER A 7 11.42 13.56 -13.18
CA SER A 7 12.05 12.97 -14.36
C SER A 7 12.52 11.54 -14.09
N ILE A 8 13.14 11.28 -12.94
CA ILE A 8 13.59 9.94 -12.54
C ILE A 8 12.39 9.00 -12.39
N LEU A 9 11.34 9.40 -11.66
CA LEU A 9 10.12 8.61 -11.50
C LEU A 9 9.50 8.23 -12.86
N VAL A 10 9.36 9.19 -13.77
CA VAL A 10 8.81 8.95 -15.11
C VAL A 10 9.69 8.00 -15.91
N LEU A 11 11.00 8.19 -15.91
CA LEU A 11 11.91 7.36 -16.70
C LEU A 11 12.02 5.93 -16.16
N GLN A 12 12.06 5.76 -14.84
CA GLN A 12 12.35 4.47 -14.21
C GLN A 12 11.08 3.66 -13.91
N LEU A 13 9.99 4.29 -13.47
CA LEU A 13 8.82 3.58 -12.95
C LEU A 13 7.61 3.64 -13.88
N VAL A 14 7.37 4.78 -14.52
CA VAL A 14 6.13 5.02 -15.28
C VAL A 14 6.36 5.13 -16.80
N SER A 15 7.58 4.83 -17.27
CA SER A 15 7.88 4.83 -18.70
C SER A 15 7.14 3.70 -19.41
N ASN A 16 6.86 3.85 -20.71
CA ASN A 16 6.25 2.77 -21.50
C ASN A 16 7.06 1.46 -21.42
N LYS A 17 8.39 1.55 -21.34
CA LYS A 17 9.28 0.39 -21.17
C LYS A 17 9.03 -0.28 -19.82
N SER A 18 9.04 0.47 -18.72
CA SER A 18 8.78 -0.04 -17.37
C SER A 18 7.38 -0.63 -17.24
N VAL A 19 6.36 0.05 -17.77
CA VAL A 19 4.97 -0.43 -17.77
C VAL A 19 4.82 -1.75 -18.54
N HIS A 20 5.54 -1.90 -19.65
CA HIS A 20 5.61 -3.15 -20.40
C HIS A 20 6.35 -4.25 -19.64
N SER A 21 7.47 -3.95 -18.99
CA SER A 21 8.20 -4.89 -18.14
C SER A 21 7.34 -5.40 -16.99
N PHE A 22 6.51 -4.54 -16.39
CA PHE A 22 5.58 -4.92 -15.31
C PHE A 22 4.32 -5.64 -15.83
N ARG A 23 4.15 -5.82 -17.14
CA ARG A 23 2.99 -6.51 -17.71
C ARG A 23 2.93 -7.98 -17.28
N SER A 24 4.08 -8.66 -17.23
CA SER A 24 4.17 -10.05 -16.77
C SER A 24 3.74 -10.14 -15.31
N ILE A 25 4.22 -9.24 -14.45
CA ILE A 25 3.84 -9.15 -13.03
C ILE A 25 2.33 -8.98 -12.89
N ARG A 26 1.72 -8.02 -13.59
CA ARG A 26 0.26 -7.81 -13.52
C ARG A 26 -0.53 -9.04 -13.93
N LYS A 27 -0.12 -9.72 -15.01
CA LYS A 27 -0.78 -10.95 -15.47
C LYS A 27 -0.67 -12.07 -14.44
N ASP A 28 0.52 -12.28 -13.91
CA ASP A 28 0.81 -13.33 -12.91
C ASP A 28 0.01 -13.10 -11.63
N GLU A 29 0.05 -11.89 -11.07
CA GLU A 29 -0.71 -11.57 -9.85
C GLU A 29 -2.23 -11.63 -10.07
N THR A 30 -2.73 -11.21 -11.25
CA THR A 30 -4.16 -11.32 -11.58
C THR A 30 -4.60 -12.79 -11.71
N ALA A 31 -3.75 -13.65 -12.27
CA ALA A 31 -4.04 -15.08 -12.37
C ALA A 31 -4.17 -15.71 -10.98
N LEU A 32 -3.22 -15.42 -10.08
CA LEU A 32 -3.26 -15.88 -8.68
C LEU A 32 -4.50 -15.36 -7.91
N PHE A 33 -4.90 -14.11 -8.17
CA PHE A 33 -6.10 -13.54 -7.58
C PHE A 33 -7.37 -14.31 -8.02
N VAL A 34 -7.49 -14.60 -9.32
CA VAL A 34 -8.62 -15.38 -9.86
C VAL A 34 -8.61 -16.82 -9.35
N GLU A 35 -7.44 -17.44 -9.25
CA GLU A 35 -7.26 -18.78 -8.69
C GLU A 35 -7.77 -18.85 -7.25
N ARG A 36 -7.38 -17.91 -6.38
CA ARG A 36 -7.89 -17.86 -5.00
C ARG A 36 -9.40 -17.69 -4.94
N ILE A 37 -10.00 -16.85 -5.78
CA ILE A 37 -11.46 -16.70 -5.83
C ILE A 37 -12.11 -18.05 -6.18
N ARG A 38 -11.53 -18.80 -7.12
CA ARG A 38 -12.00 -20.13 -7.48
C ARG A 38 -11.90 -21.11 -6.31
N GLU A 39 -10.77 -21.14 -5.61
CA GLU A 39 -10.55 -22.00 -4.43
C GLU A 39 -11.56 -21.71 -3.31
N TYR A 40 -11.80 -20.43 -3.00
CA TYR A 40 -12.82 -20.04 -2.02
C TYR A 40 -14.21 -20.50 -2.47
N SER A 41 -14.54 -20.33 -3.75
CA SER A 41 -15.83 -20.74 -4.30
C SER A 41 -16.01 -22.26 -4.26
N SER A 42 -14.95 -23.02 -4.57
CA SER A 42 -14.95 -24.49 -4.50
C SER A 42 -14.99 -25.03 -3.07
N SER A 43 -14.56 -24.25 -2.08
CA SER A 43 -14.63 -24.61 -0.67
C SER A 43 -15.98 -24.28 -0.02
N SER A 44 -16.90 -23.67 -0.77
CA SER A 44 -18.24 -23.34 -0.32
C SER A 44 -19.11 -24.60 -0.27
N SER A 45 -19.83 -24.79 0.84
CA SER A 45 -20.86 -25.84 0.95
C SER A 45 -22.20 -25.25 1.38
N GLU A 46 -23.29 -26.02 1.22
CA GLU A 46 -24.63 -25.63 1.68
C GLU A 46 -24.66 -25.29 3.19
N THR A 47 -23.81 -25.95 3.97
CA THR A 47 -23.72 -25.75 5.43
C THR A 47 -22.76 -24.64 5.83
N LYS A 48 -21.84 -24.24 4.93
CA LYS A 48 -20.86 -23.18 5.17
C LYS A 48 -20.58 -22.43 3.86
N PRO A 49 -21.39 -21.40 3.53
CA PRO A 49 -21.15 -20.59 2.35
C PRO A 49 -19.81 -19.84 2.49
N ALA A 50 -19.02 -19.84 1.43
CA ALA A 50 -17.75 -19.12 1.41
C ALA A 50 -18.00 -17.62 1.32
N VAL A 51 -17.64 -16.87 2.36
CA VAL A 51 -17.68 -15.41 2.36
C VAL A 51 -16.31 -14.89 1.93
N ILE A 52 -16.27 -14.14 0.82
CA ILE A 52 -15.03 -13.60 0.26
C ILE A 52 -14.93 -12.10 0.59
N ASN A 53 -13.84 -11.70 1.24
CA ASN A 53 -13.51 -10.29 1.42
C ASN A 53 -12.69 -9.78 0.22
N LEU A 54 -13.39 -9.33 -0.82
CA LEU A 54 -12.75 -8.83 -2.04
C LEU A 54 -11.84 -7.64 -1.78
N SER A 55 -12.20 -6.74 -0.86
CA SER A 55 -11.36 -5.58 -0.51
C SER A 55 -9.99 -6.01 0.00
N MET A 56 -9.93 -7.00 0.88
CA MET A 56 -8.66 -7.55 1.38
C MET A 56 -7.84 -8.19 0.25
N MET A 57 -8.49 -8.95 -0.65
CA MET A 57 -7.81 -9.57 -1.78
C MET A 57 -7.26 -8.54 -2.79
N PHE A 58 -7.99 -7.44 -3.04
CA PHE A 58 -7.50 -6.35 -3.89
C PHE A 58 -6.32 -5.60 -3.29
N VAL A 59 -6.32 -5.38 -1.97
CA VAL A 59 -5.18 -4.81 -1.26
C VAL A 59 -3.96 -5.72 -1.40
N GLU A 60 -4.13 -7.03 -1.25
CA GLU A 60 -3.03 -7.99 -1.42
C GLU A 60 -2.48 -8.02 -2.85
N LEU A 61 -3.37 -8.08 -3.86
CA LEU A 61 -3.01 -8.00 -5.28
C LEU A 61 -2.18 -6.74 -5.59
N THR A 62 -2.65 -5.58 -5.10
CA THR A 62 -1.98 -4.29 -5.31
C THR A 62 -0.62 -4.27 -4.62
N ASN A 63 -0.56 -4.70 -3.36
CA ASN A 63 0.68 -4.72 -2.60
C ASN A 63 1.73 -5.65 -3.24
N ASN A 64 1.35 -6.88 -3.62
CA ASN A 64 2.27 -7.80 -4.28
C ASN A 64 2.75 -7.26 -5.64
N GLY A 65 1.86 -6.62 -6.41
CA GLY A 65 2.22 -5.95 -7.66
C GLY A 65 3.23 -4.83 -7.46
N ILE A 66 3.02 -3.96 -6.47
CA ILE A 66 3.96 -2.88 -6.10
C ILE A 66 5.28 -3.48 -5.62
N CYS A 67 5.25 -4.44 -4.69
CA CYS A 67 6.47 -5.05 -4.15
C CYS A 67 7.29 -5.74 -5.25
N ARG A 68 6.67 -6.47 -6.16
CA ARG A 68 7.40 -7.11 -7.26
C ARG A 68 7.94 -6.11 -8.27
N SER A 69 7.21 -5.03 -8.53
CA SER A 69 7.66 -4.00 -9.47
C SER A 69 8.83 -3.19 -8.90
N SER A 70 8.83 -2.92 -7.59
CA SER A 70 9.85 -2.10 -6.92
C SER A 70 11.03 -2.91 -6.36
N PHE A 71 10.78 -4.11 -5.83
CA PHE A 71 11.77 -4.93 -5.13
C PHE A 71 12.04 -6.30 -5.78
N GLY A 72 11.30 -6.67 -6.84
CA GLY A 72 11.46 -7.94 -7.56
C GLY A 72 10.81 -9.17 -6.90
N VAL A 73 10.23 -9.02 -5.71
CA VAL A 73 9.70 -10.12 -4.86
C VAL A 73 8.40 -9.71 -4.20
N ARG A 74 7.55 -10.66 -3.78
CA ARG A 74 6.22 -10.32 -3.20
C ARG A 74 6.34 -9.75 -1.80
N CYS A 75 5.34 -8.98 -1.36
CA CYS A 75 5.32 -8.51 0.02
C CYS A 75 5.10 -9.68 0.99
N SER A 76 4.28 -10.67 0.60
CA SER A 76 4.03 -11.88 1.41
C SER A 76 5.30 -12.66 1.79
N GLU A 77 6.36 -12.53 0.97
CA GLU A 77 7.64 -13.23 1.10
C GLU A 77 8.66 -12.49 2.01
N SER A 78 8.31 -11.35 2.62
CA SER A 78 9.22 -10.63 3.54
C SER A 78 8.46 -9.83 4.60
N GLU A 79 8.79 -10.09 5.86
CA GLU A 79 8.24 -9.33 6.99
C GLU A 79 8.59 -7.84 6.94
N LYS A 80 9.80 -7.47 6.49
CA LYS A 80 10.19 -6.07 6.28
C LYS A 80 9.27 -5.40 5.25
N ARG A 81 8.96 -6.06 4.14
CA ARG A 81 8.04 -5.53 3.11
C ARG A 81 6.58 -5.49 3.58
N LYS A 82 6.14 -6.46 4.37
CA LYS A 82 4.81 -6.40 5.02
C LYS A 82 4.72 -5.18 5.94
N LYS A 83 5.73 -4.98 6.81
CA LYS A 83 5.80 -3.81 7.69
C LYS A 83 5.79 -2.51 6.88
N PHE A 84 6.56 -2.43 5.80
CA PHE A 84 6.57 -1.28 4.90
C PHE A 84 5.17 -0.97 4.31
N MET A 85 4.43 -1.98 3.86
CA MET A 85 3.07 -1.79 3.34
C MET A 85 2.07 -1.35 4.41
N VAL A 86 2.22 -1.82 5.66
CA VAL A 86 1.41 -1.34 6.79
C VAL A 86 1.71 0.13 7.06
N LEU A 87 2.98 0.52 7.09
CA LEU A 87 3.38 1.92 7.29
C LEU A 87 2.92 2.83 6.14
N LEU A 88 2.99 2.36 4.89
CA LEU A 88 2.45 3.09 3.74
C LEU A 88 0.92 3.29 3.84
N LYS A 89 0.19 2.29 4.35
CA LYS A 89 -1.25 2.42 4.60
C LYS A 89 -1.51 3.48 5.66
N ASP A 90 -0.81 3.42 6.80
CA ASP A 90 -0.94 4.42 7.87
C ASP A 90 -0.60 5.83 7.37
N LEU A 91 0.46 5.97 6.56
CA LEU A 91 0.82 7.23 5.92
C LEU A 91 -0.29 7.73 4.97
N SER A 92 -0.89 6.84 4.18
CA SER A 92 -1.99 7.18 3.29
C SER A 92 -3.24 7.64 4.04
N GLU A 93 -3.53 7.04 5.20
CA GLU A 93 -4.63 7.46 6.06
C GLU A 93 -4.36 8.83 6.69
N LEU A 94 -3.14 9.06 7.19
CA LEU A 94 -2.72 10.33 7.77
C LEU A 94 -2.79 11.47 6.75
N THR A 95 -2.28 11.24 5.54
CA THR A 95 -2.29 12.23 4.45
C THR A 95 -3.69 12.51 3.91
N GLY A 96 -4.61 11.53 4.00
CA GLY A 96 -6.02 11.70 3.63
C GLY A 96 -6.91 12.30 4.73
N THR A 97 -6.38 12.50 5.95
CA THR A 97 -7.14 13.03 7.08
C THR A 97 -7.24 14.55 6.99
N VAL A 98 -8.46 15.07 7.07
CA VAL A 98 -8.74 16.50 7.13
C VAL A 98 -8.34 17.03 8.51
N ARG A 99 -7.40 17.99 8.55
CA ARG A 99 -6.96 18.63 9.79
C ARG A 99 -7.77 19.88 10.06
N VAL A 100 -8.38 19.98 11.25
CA VAL A 100 -9.21 21.15 11.60
C VAL A 100 -8.37 22.43 11.63
N GLY A 101 -7.12 22.33 12.07
CA GLY A 101 -6.18 23.45 12.10
C GLY A 101 -5.85 24.05 10.73
N GLU A 102 -6.00 23.28 9.65
CA GLU A 102 -5.78 23.79 8.28
C GLU A 102 -6.89 24.75 7.82
N PHE A 103 -8.10 24.60 8.36
CA PHE A 103 -9.25 25.47 8.02
C PHE A 103 -9.48 26.55 9.07
N LEU A 104 -9.23 26.22 10.34
CA LEU A 104 -9.45 27.09 11.49
C LEU A 104 -8.16 27.14 12.33
N PRO A 105 -7.22 28.06 12.03
CA PRO A 105 -5.89 28.07 12.66
C PRO A 105 -5.91 28.13 14.19
N TRP A 106 -6.90 28.80 14.78
CA TRP A 106 -7.05 28.87 16.24
C TRP A 106 -7.48 27.54 16.89
N LEU A 107 -7.90 26.56 16.10
CA LEU A 107 -8.21 25.20 16.52
C LEU A 107 -7.09 24.19 16.20
N GLY A 108 -5.91 24.64 15.80
CA GLY A 108 -4.78 23.75 15.48
C GLY A 108 -4.33 22.84 16.64
N TRP A 109 -4.65 23.19 17.88
CA TRP A 109 -4.37 22.35 19.05
C TRP A 109 -5.20 21.05 19.07
N ILE A 110 -6.32 20.97 18.34
CA ILE A 110 -7.18 19.79 18.28
C ILE A 110 -6.42 18.57 17.74
N ASP A 111 -5.54 18.77 16.77
CA ASP A 111 -4.74 17.70 16.16
C ASP A 111 -3.72 17.09 17.14
N SER A 112 -3.30 17.86 18.15
CA SER A 112 -2.47 17.36 19.24
C SER A 112 -3.29 16.59 20.28
N VAL A 113 -4.49 17.09 20.61
CA VAL A 113 -5.38 16.49 21.62
C VAL A 113 -6.04 15.20 21.14
N ASN A 114 -6.41 15.12 19.86
CA ASN A 114 -6.97 13.90 19.26
C ASN A 114 -5.89 12.84 18.95
N GLY A 115 -4.61 13.17 19.18
CA GLY A 115 -3.47 12.26 19.00
C GLY A 115 -2.99 12.11 17.57
N PHE A 116 -3.46 12.94 16.63
CA PHE A 116 -3.04 12.92 15.23
C PHE A 116 -1.54 13.19 15.10
N ASP A 117 -1.02 14.25 15.75
CA ASP A 117 0.41 14.60 15.69
C ASP A 117 1.30 13.45 16.16
N LYS A 118 0.92 12.80 17.27
CA LYS A 118 1.65 11.63 17.80
C LYS A 118 1.63 10.45 16.83
N ARG A 119 0.55 10.28 16.06
CA ARG A 119 0.46 9.23 15.04
C ARG A 119 1.36 9.56 13.85
N VAL A 120 1.42 10.83 13.42
CA VAL A 120 2.35 11.30 12.39
C VAL A 120 3.79 11.05 12.80
N ASP A 121 4.20 11.47 14.00
CA ASP A 121 5.55 11.29 14.50
C ASP A 121 5.96 9.81 14.57
N ARG A 122 5.05 8.95 15.04
CA ARG A 122 5.29 7.51 15.09
C ARG A 122 5.51 6.92 13.70
N VAL A 123 4.63 7.22 12.75
CA VAL A 123 4.73 6.68 11.38
C VAL A 123 5.97 7.21 10.67
N ALA A 124 6.31 8.49 10.85
CA ALA A 124 7.53 9.08 10.31
C ALA A 124 8.77 8.37 10.84
N LYS A 125 8.86 8.17 12.17
CA LYS A 125 9.97 7.46 12.80
C LYS A 125 10.08 6.01 12.32
N GLU A 126 8.97 5.26 12.31
CA GLU A 126 9.00 3.86 11.89
C GLU A 126 9.34 3.69 10.39
N MET A 127 9.02 4.68 9.54
CA MET A 127 9.45 4.68 8.15
C MET A 127 10.95 5.00 8.02
N ASP A 128 11.46 5.95 8.80
CA ASP A 128 12.89 6.30 8.82
C ASP A 128 13.74 5.10 9.25
N ASP A 129 13.39 4.48 10.38
CA ASP A 129 14.03 3.26 10.89
C ASP A 129 14.04 2.13 9.84
N LEU A 130 12.98 2.01 9.02
CA LEU A 130 12.89 0.97 7.99
C LEU A 130 13.79 1.24 6.78
N LEU A 131 14.02 2.51 6.45
CA LEU A 131 14.78 2.96 5.28
C LEU A 131 16.28 3.12 5.56
N GLU A 132 16.66 3.36 6.81
CA GLU A 132 18.07 3.42 7.24
C GLU A 132 18.73 2.03 7.39
N ASP A 133 17.92 0.97 7.47
CA ASP A 133 18.32 -0.46 7.44
C ASP A 133 18.48 -1.02 6.00
#